data_AF-A0A965P795-F1
#
_entry.id   AF-A0A965P795-F1
#
_cell.length_a   1.000
_cell.length_b   1.000
_cell.length_c   1.000
_cell.angle_alpha   90.00
_cell.angle_beta   90.00
_cell.angle_gamma   90.00
#
_symmetry.space_group_name_H-M   'P 1'
#
loop_
_entity.id
_entity.type
_entity.pdbx_description
1 polymer ?
#
loop_
_entity_poly.entity_id
_entity_poly.type
_entity_poly.pdbx_seq_one_letter_code
_entity_poly.pdbx_strand_id
1 'polypeptide(L)'
;MHKVNKDNPKMPNKQQVAICLNTYSNPKKKAKANEIEVDMSEDIKNLNKVEEVKTEVKAELDGKGEVIQTTLMQMQNQYKILHWQTMSFSQHKSFDEIVSSLAENIDEFIETYMGKYGRVISAGTFNLTLANYKDTDFVALTNNYIEFLIGLNNVLDKTQDSDLLNIRDEILGSLNQLKYLLTLV
;
A
#
# COMPACT_ATOMS: atom_id res chain seq x y z
N MET A 1 43.33 -8.42 40.80
CA MET A 1 44.35 -7.36 40.64
C MET A 1 44.50 -7.03 39.16
N HIS A 2 44.18 -5.81 38.72
CA HIS A 2 45.00 -4.97 37.82
C HIS A 2 44.25 -3.68 37.41
N LYS A 3 45.00 -2.64 37.03
CA LYS A 3 44.55 -1.40 36.36
C LYS A 3 44.72 -1.60 34.83
N VAL A 4 44.38 -0.74 33.86
CA VAL A 4 44.39 0.73 33.66
C VAL A 4 43.35 0.96 32.52
N ASN A 5 42.32 1.81 32.58
CA ASN A 5 42.26 3.29 32.47
C ASN A 5 42.80 3.87 31.13
N LYS A 6 42.34 5.09 30.79
CA LYS A 6 42.73 5.99 29.67
C LYS A 6 42.12 5.70 28.28
N ASP A 7 41.64 6.69 27.53
CA ASP A 7 41.53 8.16 27.76
C ASP A 7 40.21 8.77 27.24
N ASN A 8 39.87 9.97 27.73
CA ASN A 8 38.64 10.75 27.45
C ASN A 8 38.98 12.24 27.34
N PRO A 9 38.51 12.96 26.30
CA PRO A 9 37.81 14.24 26.53
C PRO A 9 36.68 14.55 25.49
N LYS A 10 35.69 15.44 25.69
CA LYS A 10 35.21 16.20 26.88
C LYS A 10 33.76 16.72 26.64
N MET A 11 33.03 17.00 27.73
CA MET A 11 31.74 17.75 27.80
C MET A 11 32.02 19.25 28.15
N PRO A 12 31.06 20.18 28.46
CA PRO A 12 29.59 20.17 28.58
C PRO A 12 28.92 21.22 27.62
N ASN A 13 27.84 22.03 27.84
CA ASN A 13 27.06 22.47 29.03
C ASN A 13 25.63 22.99 28.66
N LYS A 14 24.99 23.84 29.50
CA LYS A 14 23.60 24.33 29.43
C LYS A 14 23.49 25.87 29.53
N GLN A 15 22.45 26.47 28.91
CA GLN A 15 21.68 27.71 29.28
C GLN A 15 20.94 28.19 27.99
N GLN A 16 19.64 28.55 27.89
CA GLN A 16 18.54 28.96 28.78
C GLN A 16 18.40 30.48 29.06
N VAL A 17 17.17 30.99 28.89
CA VAL A 17 16.61 32.33 29.25
C VAL A 17 16.87 33.53 28.31
N ALA A 18 15.80 34.05 27.69
CA ALA A 18 15.37 35.47 27.72
C ALA A 18 14.01 35.68 27.03
N ILE A 19 13.20 36.63 27.49
CA ILE A 19 11.90 37.05 26.92
C ILE A 19 11.83 38.58 26.97
N CYS A 20 11.27 39.23 25.93
CA CYS A 20 10.31 40.36 26.01
C CYS A 20 10.30 41.27 24.76
N LEU A 21 9.10 41.42 24.17
CA LEU A 21 8.44 42.67 23.80
C LEU A 21 9.31 43.87 23.33
N ASN A 22 9.01 44.41 22.14
CA ASN A 22 8.11 45.57 22.11
C ASN A 22 7.50 45.90 20.75
N THR A 23 6.33 46.53 20.80
CA THR A 23 5.51 46.99 19.67
C THR A 23 6.18 48.12 18.87
N TYR A 24 6.03 48.10 17.54
CA TYR A 24 6.53 49.16 16.65
C TYR A 24 5.39 50.01 16.10
N SER A 25 5.60 51.33 15.97
CA SER A 25 4.63 52.24 15.33
C SER A 25 5.31 53.43 14.65
N ASN A 26 5.45 53.30 13.32
CA ASN A 26 5.40 54.32 12.27
C ASN A 26 5.96 55.74 12.55
N PRO A 27 6.84 56.25 11.66
CA PRO A 27 6.33 57.35 10.81
C PRO A 27 6.75 57.29 9.32
N LYS A 28 5.89 57.83 8.45
CA LYS A 28 6.11 58.02 7.01
C LYS A 28 6.90 59.31 6.72
N LYS A 29 7.73 59.34 5.65
CA LYS A 29 7.74 60.45 4.64
C LYS A 29 8.66 60.25 3.41
N LYS A 30 8.02 60.40 2.23
CA LYS A 30 8.48 61.00 0.95
C LYS A 30 9.76 60.50 0.22
N ALA A 31 9.52 60.04 -1.00
CA ALA A 31 10.50 59.61 -2.02
C ALA A 31 11.11 60.74 -2.86
N LYS A 32 12.14 60.41 -3.64
CA LYS A 32 12.13 60.62 -5.12
C LYS A 32 13.12 59.68 -5.86
N ALA A 33 12.65 59.19 -7.02
CA ALA A 33 13.34 58.63 -8.19
C ALA A 33 14.77 58.04 -8.11
N ASN A 34 14.95 56.82 -8.64
CA ASN A 34 15.63 56.64 -9.93
C ASN A 34 15.25 55.29 -10.60
N GLU A 35 15.91 54.95 -11.70
CA GLU A 35 15.60 53.81 -12.60
C GLU A 35 15.63 52.45 -11.89
N ILE A 36 14.74 51.55 -12.29
CA ILE A 36 14.69 50.16 -11.82
C ILE A 36 15.23 49.26 -12.93
N GLU A 37 16.46 48.80 -12.76
CA GLU A 37 16.95 47.59 -13.42
C GLU A 37 16.27 46.40 -12.73
N VAL A 38 15.46 45.63 -13.47
CA VAL A 38 14.63 44.56 -12.89
C VAL A 38 15.49 43.31 -12.71
N ASP A 39 16.12 43.18 -11.54
CA ASP A 39 16.89 41.99 -11.19
C ASP A 39 15.98 40.77 -10.94
N MET A 40 15.67 40.04 -12.01
CA MET A 40 14.97 38.76 -11.96
C MET A 40 15.80 37.62 -11.35
N SER A 41 17.03 37.86 -10.85
CA SER A 41 17.84 36.80 -10.24
C SER A 41 17.21 36.25 -8.97
N GLU A 42 16.36 37.00 -8.25
CA GLU A 42 15.63 36.51 -7.09
C GLU A 42 14.40 35.68 -7.48
N ASP A 43 13.69 36.05 -8.55
CA ASP A 43 12.64 35.20 -9.13
C ASP A 43 13.21 33.87 -9.65
N ILE A 44 14.39 33.88 -10.26
CA ILE A 44 15.09 32.68 -10.72
C ILE A 44 15.60 31.82 -9.53
N LYS A 45 16.02 32.43 -8.42
CA LYS A 45 16.32 31.69 -7.17
C LYS A 45 15.05 31.04 -6.60
N ASN A 46 13.91 31.73 -6.65
CA ASN A 46 12.62 31.20 -6.18
C ASN A 46 12.06 30.09 -7.08
N LEU A 47 12.26 30.16 -8.40
CA LEU A 47 11.94 29.05 -9.32
C LEU A 47 12.75 27.78 -9.01
N ASN A 48 14.00 27.92 -8.57
CA ASN A 48 14.84 26.80 -8.12
C ASN A 48 14.56 26.39 -6.65
N LYS A 49 13.52 26.95 -6.01
CA LYS A 49 12.99 26.48 -4.72
C LYS A 49 11.60 25.85 -4.85
N VAL A 50 11.34 25.20 -5.99
CA VAL A 50 10.60 23.94 -5.98
C VAL A 50 11.44 22.95 -5.17
N GLU A 51 11.25 22.96 -3.85
CA GLU A 51 11.65 21.82 -3.01
C GLU A 51 11.02 20.57 -3.62
N GLU A 52 11.80 19.48 -3.71
CA GLU A 52 11.32 18.25 -4.31
C GLU A 52 10.01 17.85 -3.63
N VAL A 53 8.91 17.86 -4.38
CA VAL A 53 7.69 17.13 -3.99
C VAL A 53 7.98 15.65 -4.21
N LYS A 54 8.89 15.13 -3.40
CA LYS A 54 8.84 13.78 -2.88
C LYS A 54 7.52 13.70 -2.14
N THR A 55 6.46 13.34 -2.88
CA THR A 55 5.39 12.54 -2.32
C THR A 55 6.07 11.30 -1.75
N GLU A 56 6.43 11.38 -0.47
CA GLU A 56 6.94 10.23 0.27
C GLU A 56 5.89 9.15 0.13
N VAL A 57 6.23 8.14 -0.67
CA VAL A 57 5.42 6.94 -0.82
C VAL A 57 5.46 6.29 0.54
N LYS A 58 4.46 6.61 1.36
CA LYS A 58 4.21 5.96 2.64
C LYS A 58 4.07 4.47 2.31
N ALA A 59 5.12 3.72 2.57
CA ALA A 59 5.08 2.29 2.50
C ALA A 59 4.21 1.78 3.66
N GLU A 60 3.54 0.66 3.43
CA GLU A 60 3.11 -0.17 4.55
C GLU A 60 4.38 -0.75 5.25
N LEU A 61 4.36 -0.90 6.58
CA LEU A 61 5.53 -1.23 7.41
C LEU A 61 5.33 -2.43 8.36
N ASP A 62 4.23 -3.17 8.26
CA ASP A 62 3.93 -4.34 9.10
C ASP A 62 3.66 -5.66 8.34
N GLY A 63 3.76 -5.64 7.01
CA GLY A 63 3.82 -6.81 6.11
C GLY A 63 2.48 -7.45 5.76
N LYS A 64 1.36 -6.95 6.31
CA LYS A 64 0.01 -7.50 6.06
C LYS A 64 -0.38 -7.36 4.59
N GLY A 65 -0.18 -6.18 4.02
CA GLY A 65 -0.44 -5.85 2.62
C GLY A 65 0.40 -6.69 1.67
N GLU A 66 1.66 -7.01 2.00
CA GLU A 66 2.48 -7.92 1.20
C GLU A 66 1.87 -9.33 1.18
N VAL A 67 1.47 -9.86 2.33
CA VAL A 67 0.77 -11.15 2.43
C VAL A 67 -0.56 -11.14 1.69
N ILE A 68 -1.36 -10.06 1.82
CA ILE A 68 -2.65 -9.94 1.16
C ILE A 68 -2.50 -9.86 -0.35
N GLN A 69 -1.67 -8.95 -0.87
CA GLN A 69 -1.42 -8.79 -2.31
C GLN A 69 -0.87 -10.09 -2.92
N THR A 70 0.08 -10.76 -2.26
CA THR A 70 0.63 -12.03 -2.73
C THR A 70 -0.45 -13.12 -2.79
N THR A 71 -1.29 -13.24 -1.75
CA THR A 71 -2.31 -14.29 -1.66
C THR A 71 -3.44 -14.08 -2.66
N LEU A 72 -3.92 -12.85 -2.82
CA LEU A 72 -4.93 -12.50 -3.83
C LEU A 72 -4.40 -12.73 -5.25
N MET A 73 -3.18 -12.27 -5.55
CA MET A 73 -2.56 -12.48 -6.87
C MET A 73 -2.28 -13.98 -7.14
N GLN A 74 -1.93 -14.77 -6.12
CA GLN A 74 -1.78 -16.22 -6.26
C GLN A 74 -3.13 -16.89 -6.56
N MET A 75 -4.22 -16.46 -5.91
CA MET A 75 -5.57 -16.97 -6.14
C MET A 75 -6.03 -16.77 -7.60
N GLN A 76 -5.93 -15.54 -8.12
CA GLN A 76 -6.29 -15.23 -9.51
C GLN A 76 -5.48 -16.06 -10.52
N ASN A 77 -4.15 -16.11 -10.33
CA ASN A 77 -3.27 -16.86 -11.22
C ASN A 77 -3.52 -18.38 -11.15
N GLN A 78 -3.81 -18.92 -9.97
CA GLN A 78 -4.12 -20.34 -9.79
C GLN A 78 -5.36 -20.74 -10.60
N TYR A 79 -6.45 -19.96 -10.55
CA TYR A 79 -7.62 -20.26 -11.38
C TYR A 79 -7.35 -20.10 -12.88
N LYS A 80 -6.44 -19.20 -13.33
CA LYS A 80 -6.06 -19.14 -14.75
C LYS A 80 -5.27 -20.36 -15.21
N ILE A 81 -4.40 -20.93 -14.37
CA ILE A 81 -3.75 -22.22 -14.63
C ILE A 81 -4.80 -23.34 -14.76
N LEU A 82 -5.79 -23.40 -13.86
CA LEU A 82 -6.86 -24.40 -13.91
C LEU A 82 -7.74 -24.25 -15.17
N HIS A 83 -8.09 -23.02 -15.55
CA HIS A 83 -8.79 -22.68 -16.79
C HIS A 83 -8.06 -23.18 -18.05
N TRP A 84 -6.73 -23.06 -18.11
CA TRP A 84 -5.94 -23.53 -19.26
C TRP A 84 -5.67 -25.05 -19.25
N GLN A 85 -5.66 -25.70 -18.09
CA GLN A 85 -5.31 -27.11 -17.95
C GLN A 85 -6.52 -28.06 -17.87
N THR A 86 -7.75 -27.56 -17.66
CA THR A 86 -8.95 -28.42 -17.69
C THR A 86 -9.31 -28.84 -19.11
N MET A 87 -9.79 -30.08 -19.24
CA MET A 87 -10.37 -30.64 -20.47
C MET A 87 -11.91 -30.56 -20.50
N SER A 88 -12.55 -30.07 -19.43
CA SER A 88 -14.02 -29.90 -19.38
C SER A 88 -14.41 -28.48 -19.77
N PHE A 89 -15.34 -28.35 -20.73
CA PHE A 89 -15.79 -27.05 -21.24
C PHE A 89 -16.58 -26.25 -20.20
N SER A 90 -17.39 -26.91 -19.37
CA SER A 90 -18.13 -26.29 -18.25
C SER A 90 -17.15 -25.69 -17.24
N GLN A 91 -16.18 -26.47 -16.77
CA GLN A 91 -15.11 -25.98 -15.90
C GLN A 91 -14.29 -24.86 -16.54
N HIS A 92 -13.91 -24.99 -17.82
CA HIS A 92 -13.15 -23.96 -18.53
C HIS A 92 -13.86 -22.60 -18.49
N LYS A 93 -15.19 -22.59 -18.67
CA LYS A 93 -16.02 -21.39 -18.55
C LYS A 93 -16.18 -20.90 -17.10
N SER A 94 -16.42 -21.77 -16.13
CA SER A 94 -16.50 -21.36 -14.72
C SER A 94 -15.18 -20.79 -14.19
N PHE A 95 -14.03 -21.34 -14.61
CA PHE A 95 -12.71 -20.80 -14.28
C PHE A 95 -12.38 -19.49 -15.06
N ASP A 96 -12.94 -19.30 -16.25
CA ASP A 96 -12.82 -18.05 -17.03
C ASP A 96 -13.60 -16.89 -16.37
N GLU A 97 -14.82 -17.19 -15.92
CA GLU A 97 -15.72 -16.25 -15.23
C GLU A 97 -15.18 -15.84 -13.86
N ILE A 98 -14.72 -16.79 -13.02
CA ILE A 98 -14.14 -16.44 -11.72
C ILE A 98 -12.83 -15.66 -11.86
N VAL A 99 -11.97 -15.95 -12.85
CA VAL A 99 -10.74 -15.17 -13.05
C VAL A 99 -11.06 -13.73 -13.47
N SER A 100 -12.14 -13.51 -14.21
CA SER A 100 -12.60 -12.17 -14.60
C SER A 100 -13.08 -11.38 -13.37
N SER A 101 -14.00 -11.95 -12.58
CA SER A 101 -14.48 -11.33 -11.33
C SER A 101 -13.38 -11.12 -10.29
N LEU A 102 -12.41 -12.03 -10.21
CA LEU A 102 -11.24 -11.88 -9.35
C LEU A 102 -10.32 -10.75 -9.84
N ALA A 103 -10.09 -10.61 -11.15
CA ALA A 103 -9.24 -9.54 -11.68
C ALA A 103 -9.78 -8.16 -11.31
N GLU A 104 -11.09 -7.94 -11.48
CA GLU A 104 -11.77 -6.68 -11.18
C GLU A 104 -11.75 -6.40 -9.66
N ASN A 105 -12.26 -7.34 -8.85
CA ASN A 105 -12.40 -7.12 -7.40
C ASN A 105 -11.05 -7.09 -6.65
N ILE A 106 -10.01 -7.77 -7.12
CA ILE A 106 -8.68 -7.73 -6.48
C ILE A 106 -7.99 -6.38 -6.75
N ASP A 107 -8.14 -5.84 -7.96
CA ASP A 107 -7.58 -4.53 -8.31
C ASP A 107 -8.24 -3.43 -7.45
N GLU A 108 -9.58 -3.41 -7.40
CA GLU A 108 -10.33 -2.47 -6.55
C GLU A 108 -9.97 -2.61 -5.06
N PHE A 109 -9.83 -3.85 -4.56
CA PHE A 109 -9.41 -4.09 -3.17
C PHE A 109 -8.01 -3.55 -2.91
N ILE A 110 -7.04 -3.82 -3.80
CA ILE A 110 -5.64 -3.44 -3.60
C ILE A 110 -5.42 -1.94 -3.78
N GLU A 111 -6.08 -1.29 -4.75
CA GLU A 111 -6.03 0.17 -4.89
C GLU A 111 -6.67 0.87 -3.68
N THR A 112 -7.85 0.42 -3.23
CA THR A 112 -8.51 0.91 -2.02
C THR A 112 -7.62 0.71 -0.77
N TYR A 113 -6.99 -0.46 -0.64
CA TYR A 113 -6.07 -0.75 0.47
C TYR A 113 -4.86 0.18 0.46
N MET A 114 -4.23 0.38 -0.70
CA MET A 114 -3.08 1.28 -0.81
C MET A 114 -3.44 2.74 -0.60
N GLY A 115 -4.66 3.16 -0.97
CA GLY A 115 -5.19 4.50 -0.70
C GLY A 115 -5.36 4.79 0.80
N LYS A 116 -5.71 3.77 1.59
CA LYS A 116 -5.88 3.86 3.05
C LYS A 116 -4.57 3.72 3.84
N TYR A 117 -3.78 2.69 3.50
CA TYR A 117 -2.64 2.27 4.33
C TYR A 117 -1.30 2.82 3.85
N GLY A 118 -1.17 3.08 2.55
CA GLY A 118 0.11 3.34 1.88
C GLY A 118 0.43 2.23 0.86
N ARG A 119 1.44 2.45 0.01
CA ARG A 119 1.78 1.44 -1.00
C ARG A 119 2.34 0.18 -0.35
N VAL A 120 1.85 -0.97 -0.78
CA VAL A 120 2.50 -2.25 -0.50
C VAL A 120 3.77 -2.34 -1.36
N ILE A 121 4.90 -2.58 -0.72
CA ILE A 121 6.20 -2.80 -1.35
C ILE A 121 6.80 -4.02 -0.68
N SER A 122 7.10 -5.07 -1.45
CA SER A 122 7.72 -6.28 -0.92
C SER A 122 9.08 -5.98 -0.30
N ALA A 123 9.39 -6.61 0.83
CA ALA A 123 10.73 -6.55 1.43
C ALA A 123 11.81 -7.29 0.58
N GLY A 124 11.41 -8.02 -0.47
CA GLY A 124 12.28 -8.72 -1.39
C GLY A 124 11.63 -8.94 -2.75
N THR A 125 10.98 -10.10 -2.94
CA THR A 125 10.21 -10.40 -4.14
C THR A 125 8.87 -11.04 -3.79
N PHE A 126 7.82 -10.64 -4.51
CA PHE A 126 6.55 -11.36 -4.53
C PHE A 126 6.78 -12.77 -5.11
N ASN A 127 6.41 -13.81 -4.37
CA ASN A 127 6.57 -15.21 -4.78
C ASN A 127 5.20 -15.88 -4.88
N LEU A 128 4.87 -16.45 -6.04
CA LEU A 128 3.60 -17.15 -6.27
C LEU A 128 3.85 -18.66 -6.41
N THR A 129 3.19 -19.47 -5.58
CA THR A 129 3.22 -20.94 -5.65
C THR A 129 1.94 -21.43 -6.30
N LEU A 130 2.05 -22.11 -7.45
CA LEU A 130 0.92 -22.58 -8.25
C LEU A 130 1.01 -24.10 -8.48
N ALA A 131 -0.12 -24.80 -8.35
CA ALA A 131 -0.27 -26.23 -8.59
C ALA A 131 -0.89 -26.51 -9.97
N ASN A 132 -0.59 -27.70 -10.53
CA ASN A 132 -1.26 -28.17 -11.74
C ASN A 132 -2.68 -28.67 -11.42
N TYR A 133 -3.57 -28.59 -12.41
CA TYR A 133 -4.92 -29.14 -12.39
C TYR A 133 -4.97 -30.59 -11.88
N LYS A 134 -4.08 -31.47 -12.37
CA LYS A 134 -4.00 -32.89 -11.96
C LYS A 134 -3.58 -33.12 -10.49
N ASP A 135 -2.97 -32.11 -9.87
CA ASP A 135 -2.39 -32.16 -8.52
C ASP A 135 -3.23 -31.35 -7.52
N THR A 136 -4.42 -30.87 -7.91
CA THR A 136 -5.23 -29.89 -7.17
C THR A 136 -6.64 -30.41 -6.86
N ASP A 137 -7.04 -30.38 -5.59
CA ASP A 137 -8.45 -30.43 -5.20
C ASP A 137 -9.03 -29.01 -5.26
N PHE A 138 -9.90 -28.75 -6.23
CA PHE A 138 -10.47 -27.41 -6.45
C PHE A 138 -11.37 -26.97 -5.29
N VAL A 139 -12.07 -27.89 -4.61
CA VAL A 139 -12.98 -27.57 -3.51
C VAL A 139 -12.18 -27.22 -2.25
N ALA A 140 -11.16 -28.01 -1.92
CA ALA A 140 -10.24 -27.70 -0.83
C ALA A 140 -9.48 -26.40 -1.07
N LEU A 141 -8.97 -26.19 -2.29
CA LEU A 141 -8.31 -24.94 -2.70
C LEU A 141 -9.23 -23.72 -2.52
N THR A 142 -10.47 -23.78 -3.03
CA THR A 142 -11.42 -22.67 -2.90
C THR A 142 -11.83 -22.43 -1.45
N ASN A 143 -11.95 -23.48 -0.63
CA ASN A 143 -12.20 -23.33 0.81
C ASN A 143 -11.03 -22.63 1.51
N ASN A 144 -9.77 -22.97 1.21
CA ASN A 144 -8.61 -22.31 1.79
C ASN A 144 -8.58 -20.80 1.48
N TYR A 145 -8.95 -20.40 0.26
CA TYR A 145 -9.08 -18.98 -0.10
C TYR A 145 -10.24 -18.29 0.62
N ILE A 146 -11.39 -18.97 0.78
CA ILE A 146 -12.52 -18.48 1.59
C ILE A 146 -12.11 -18.28 3.05
N GLU A 147 -11.37 -19.22 3.65
CA GLU A 147 -10.86 -19.12 5.02
C GLU A 147 -9.87 -17.97 5.19
N PHE A 148 -8.95 -17.77 4.23
CA PHE A 148 -8.05 -16.60 4.19
C PHE A 148 -8.84 -15.27 4.17
N LEU A 149 -9.82 -15.14 3.27
CA LEU A 149 -10.64 -13.94 3.13
C LEU A 149 -11.47 -13.65 4.40
N ILE A 150 -12.06 -14.69 5.00
CA ILE A 150 -12.74 -14.58 6.32
C ILE A 150 -11.74 -14.20 7.42
N GLY A 151 -10.50 -14.69 7.35
CA GLY A 151 -9.41 -14.35 8.26
C GLY A 151 -9.08 -12.86 8.30
N LEU A 152 -9.30 -12.12 7.20
CA LEU A 152 -9.13 -10.66 7.13
C LEU A 152 -10.04 -9.88 8.10
N ASN A 153 -11.10 -10.49 8.64
CA ASN A 153 -11.92 -9.91 9.72
C ASN A 153 -11.15 -9.69 11.05
N ASN A 154 -9.92 -10.21 11.15
CA ASN A 154 -8.99 -9.99 12.27
C ASN A 154 -7.83 -9.04 11.92
N VAL A 155 -7.80 -8.53 10.67
CA VAL A 155 -6.72 -7.72 10.09
C VAL A 155 -7.21 -6.32 9.74
N LEU A 156 -8.44 -6.23 9.21
CA LEU A 156 -9.16 -5.01 8.85
C LEU A 156 -10.07 -4.55 10.00
N ASP A 157 -10.21 -3.25 10.19
CA ASP A 157 -11.11 -2.67 11.19
C ASP A 157 -12.56 -2.60 10.67
N LYS A 158 -13.49 -3.20 11.42
CA LYS A 158 -14.91 -3.33 11.01
C LYS A 158 -15.68 -2.02 10.88
N THR A 159 -15.09 -0.91 11.32
CA THR A 159 -15.67 0.45 11.27
C THR A 159 -14.93 1.39 10.34
N GLN A 160 -13.63 1.19 10.10
CA GLN A 160 -12.84 2.01 9.17
C GLN A 160 -12.70 1.37 7.78
N ASP A 161 -12.71 0.04 7.68
CA ASP A 161 -12.46 -0.74 6.46
C ASP A 161 -13.72 -1.43 5.93
N SER A 162 -14.91 -0.86 6.16
CA SER A 162 -16.18 -1.41 5.67
C SER A 162 -16.27 -1.49 4.15
N ASP A 163 -15.51 -0.64 3.45
CA ASP A 163 -15.29 -0.66 1.99
C ASP A 163 -14.48 -1.89 1.55
N LEU A 164 -13.30 -2.11 2.14
CA LEU A 164 -12.46 -3.29 1.89
C LEU A 164 -13.19 -4.59 2.27
N LEU A 165 -13.93 -4.59 3.37
CA LEU A 165 -14.73 -5.73 3.80
C LEU A 165 -15.89 -6.02 2.84
N ASN A 166 -16.50 -4.99 2.21
CA ASN A 166 -17.49 -5.19 1.15
C ASN A 166 -16.87 -5.85 -0.09
N ILE A 167 -15.76 -5.31 -0.61
CA ILE A 167 -15.08 -5.88 -1.79
C ILE A 167 -14.61 -7.31 -1.50
N ARG A 168 -14.12 -7.58 -0.28
CA ARG A 168 -13.80 -8.92 0.22
C ARG A 168 -15.03 -9.84 0.21
N ASP A 169 -16.19 -9.36 0.65
CA ASP A 169 -17.44 -10.13 0.66
C ASP A 169 -17.96 -10.43 -0.75
N GLU A 170 -17.77 -9.53 -1.73
CA GLU A 170 -18.04 -9.84 -3.15
C GLU A 170 -17.12 -10.95 -3.68
N ILE A 171 -15.82 -10.92 -3.37
CA ILE A 171 -14.88 -12.02 -3.70
C ILE A 171 -15.34 -13.34 -3.06
N LEU A 172 -15.78 -13.31 -1.79
CA LEU A 172 -16.36 -14.50 -1.12
C LEU A 172 -17.64 -14.98 -1.81
N GLY A 173 -18.47 -14.08 -2.33
CA GLY A 173 -19.63 -14.40 -3.16
C GLY A 173 -19.22 -15.20 -4.39
N SER A 174 -18.33 -14.65 -5.22
CA SER A 174 -17.86 -15.29 -6.46
C SER A 174 -17.19 -16.64 -6.22
N LEU A 175 -16.41 -16.82 -5.14
CA LEU A 175 -15.81 -18.12 -4.79
C LEU A 175 -16.84 -19.17 -4.36
N ASN A 176 -17.90 -18.78 -3.66
CA ASN A 176 -18.98 -19.71 -3.32
C ASN A 176 -19.89 -20.02 -4.52
N GLN A 177 -20.07 -19.07 -5.45
CA GLN A 177 -20.70 -19.32 -6.74
C GLN A 177 -19.88 -20.31 -7.57
N LEU A 178 -18.54 -20.14 -7.66
CA LEU A 178 -17.65 -21.09 -8.34
C LEU A 178 -17.82 -22.52 -7.78
N LYS A 179 -17.84 -22.68 -6.45
CA LYS A 179 -18.05 -23.98 -5.81
C LYS A 179 -19.34 -24.66 -6.25
N TYR A 180 -20.43 -23.91 -6.44
CA TYR A 180 -21.67 -24.45 -6.99
C TYR A 180 -21.52 -24.81 -8.49
N LEU A 181 -20.96 -23.90 -9.31
CA LEU A 181 -20.76 -24.15 -10.74
C LEU A 181 -19.88 -25.38 -11.01
N LEU A 182 -18.86 -25.62 -10.18
CA LEU A 182 -18.01 -26.82 -10.23
C LEU A 182 -18.71 -28.13 -9.82
N THR A 183 -20.00 -28.10 -9.43
CA THR A 183 -20.84 -29.31 -9.30
C THR A 183 -21.67 -29.62 -10.54
N LEU A 184 -21.67 -28.74 -11.55
CA LEU A 184 -22.48 -28.83 -12.78
C LEU A 184 -21.64 -29.33 -13.99
N VAL A 185 -20.60 -30.13 -13.74
CA VAL A 185 -19.44 -30.31 -14.65
C VAL A 185 -19.28 -31.69 -15.27
#